data_AF-A0A958FL19-F1
#
_entry.id   AF-A0A958FL19-F1
#
_cell.length_a   1.000
_cell.length_b   1.000
_cell.length_c   1.000
_cell.angle_alpha   90.00
_cell.angle_beta   90.00
_cell.angle_gamma   90.00
#
_symmetry.space_group_name_H-M   'P 1'
#
loop_
_entity.id
_entity.type
_entity.pdbx_description
1 polymer ?
#
loop_
_entity_poly.entity_id
_entity_poly.type
_entity_poly.pdbx_seq_one_letter_code
_entity_poly.pdbx_strand_id
1 'polypeptide(L)'
;PVHPISVGRLHWARHSEAGMVAYYLRVMEEKLQANEPVFFYHHPGQRRLEVFEHVFREVRRRNLAVRSLGDYARWWHQRSDFTWEGWSGSNRRVTLKAALPDRSIRLQAHWPDGTVRLYPLQNGTVTPEDGESRAAARYPAPYEPRRLRRYTAQMLMHDITWHYGRSKQ
;
A
#
# COMPACT_ATOMS: atom_id res chain seq x y z
N PRO A 1 -5.89 -2.80 -0.50
CA PRO A 1 -6.25 -4.20 -0.84
C PRO A 1 -5.06 -5.12 -0.48
N VAL A 2 -5.31 -6.33 0.04
CA VAL A 2 -4.24 -7.31 0.28
C VAL A 2 -3.70 -7.77 -1.07
N HIS A 3 -2.37 -7.74 -1.23
CA HIS A 3 -1.74 -8.16 -2.48
C HIS A 3 -2.05 -9.65 -2.74
N PRO A 4 -2.62 -10.05 -3.90
CA PRO A 4 -3.26 -11.36 -4.03
C PRO A 4 -2.30 -12.53 -4.28
N ILE A 5 -1.01 -12.28 -4.56
CA ILE A 5 -0.04 -13.35 -4.81
C ILE A 5 0.70 -13.70 -3.52
N SER A 6 0.61 -14.98 -3.11
CA SER A 6 1.40 -15.55 -2.02
C SER A 6 2.76 -16.02 -2.49
N VAL A 7 3.72 -16.08 -1.57
CA VAL A 7 5.05 -16.67 -1.82
C VAL A 7 4.90 -18.13 -2.26
N GLY A 8 4.02 -18.89 -1.61
CA GLY A 8 3.74 -20.28 -1.99
C GLY A 8 3.34 -20.41 -3.46
N ARG A 9 2.49 -19.51 -3.98
CA ARG A 9 2.09 -19.53 -5.39
C ARG A 9 3.26 -19.33 -6.35
N LEU A 10 4.19 -18.42 -6.02
CA LEU A 10 5.40 -18.21 -6.83
C LEU A 10 6.36 -19.39 -6.75
N HIS A 11 6.47 -20.00 -5.57
CA HIS A 11 7.28 -21.21 -5.37
C HIS A 11 6.76 -22.37 -6.25
N TRP A 12 5.45 -22.61 -6.27
CA TRP A 12 4.84 -23.65 -7.11
C TRP A 12 4.92 -23.35 -8.61
N ALA A 13 4.98 -22.08 -9.00
CA ALA A 13 5.27 -21.64 -10.36
C ALA A 13 6.77 -21.73 -10.72
N ARG A 14 7.60 -22.30 -9.83
CA ARG A 14 9.05 -22.53 -10.01
C ARG A 14 9.87 -21.25 -10.20
N HIS A 15 9.44 -20.14 -9.59
CA HIS A 15 10.28 -18.95 -9.53
C HIS A 15 11.47 -19.19 -8.58
N SER A 16 12.63 -18.64 -8.94
CA SER A 16 13.79 -18.62 -8.05
C SER A 16 13.53 -17.71 -6.85
N GLU A 17 14.27 -17.94 -5.76
CA GLU A 17 14.18 -17.09 -4.56
C GLU A 17 14.48 -15.62 -4.88
N ALA A 18 15.57 -15.36 -5.61
CA ALA A 18 15.90 -14.02 -6.08
C ALA A 18 14.78 -13.39 -6.92
N GLY A 19 14.11 -14.17 -7.78
CA GLY A 19 12.96 -13.71 -8.55
C GLY A 19 11.75 -13.40 -7.68
N MET A 20 11.49 -14.18 -6.62
CA MET A 20 10.43 -13.92 -5.66
C MET A 20 10.71 -12.67 -4.83
N VAL A 21 11.95 -12.48 -4.35
CA VAL A 21 12.35 -11.26 -3.62
C VAL A 21 12.18 -10.03 -4.52
N ALA A 22 12.73 -10.07 -5.74
CA ALA A 22 12.61 -8.96 -6.69
C ALA A 22 11.16 -8.59 -6.98
N TYR A 23 10.28 -9.60 -7.08
CA TYR A 23 8.85 -9.38 -7.25
C TYR A 23 8.22 -8.60 -6.09
N TYR A 24 8.40 -9.04 -4.84
CA TYR A 24 7.80 -8.35 -3.69
C TYR A 24 8.37 -6.96 -3.47
N LEU A 25 9.68 -6.77 -3.68
CA LEU A 25 10.31 -5.45 -3.59
C LEU A 25 9.77 -4.49 -4.66
N ARG A 26 9.53 -4.98 -5.89
CA ARG A 26 8.89 -4.18 -6.93
C ARG A 26 7.47 -3.79 -6.57
N VAL A 27 6.65 -4.74 -6.07
CA VAL A 27 5.27 -4.43 -5.63
C VAL A 27 5.28 -3.42 -4.48
N MET A 28 6.20 -3.55 -3.52
CA MET A 28 6.34 -2.57 -2.44
C MET A 28 6.66 -1.18 -2.99
N GLU A 29 7.60 -1.08 -3.93
CA GLU A 29 7.96 0.19 -4.57
C GLU A 29 6.76 0.82 -5.30
N GLU A 30 6.04 0.04 -6.10
CA GLU A 30 4.83 0.48 -6.80
C GLU A 30 3.78 1.04 -5.83
N LYS A 31 3.56 0.36 -4.69
CA LYS A 31 2.61 0.80 -3.67
C LYS A 31 3.06 2.08 -2.96
N LEU A 32 4.35 2.18 -2.62
CA LEU A 32 4.90 3.38 -2.00
C LEU A 32 4.79 4.59 -2.95
N GLN A 33 5.09 4.41 -4.24
CA GLN A 33 4.94 5.46 -5.26
C GLN A 33 3.49 5.88 -5.48
N ALA A 34 2.54 4.97 -5.27
CA ALA A 34 1.10 5.25 -5.33
C ALA A 34 0.54 5.82 -4.01
N ASN A 35 1.36 6.01 -2.96
CA ASN A 35 0.93 6.37 -1.61
C ASN A 35 -0.08 5.39 -1.00
N GLU A 36 0.01 4.11 -1.37
CA GLU A 36 -0.85 3.04 -0.87
C GLU A 36 -0.17 2.24 0.25
N PRO A 37 -0.94 1.72 1.22
CA PRO A 37 -0.42 0.77 2.19
C PRO A 37 0.04 -0.53 1.52
N VAL A 38 1.17 -1.06 1.98
CA VAL A 38 1.76 -2.31 1.49
C VAL A 38 1.22 -3.48 2.32
N PHE A 39 0.36 -4.30 1.72
CA PHE A 39 -0.20 -5.49 2.36
C PHE A 39 0.32 -6.76 1.69
N PHE A 40 1.24 -7.45 2.34
CA PHE A 40 1.65 -8.80 1.96
C PHE A 40 1.08 -9.83 2.92
N TYR A 41 0.83 -11.03 2.42
CA TYR A 41 0.34 -12.15 3.22
C TYR A 41 1.19 -13.40 3.01
N HIS A 42 1.27 -14.21 4.05
CA HIS A 42 1.94 -15.50 4.07
C HIS A 42 1.09 -16.47 4.89
N HIS A 43 1.11 -17.75 4.53
CA HIS A 43 0.46 -18.78 5.35
C HIS A 43 1.51 -19.45 6.23
N PRO A 44 1.26 -19.67 7.54
CA PRO A 44 2.24 -20.26 8.46
C PRO A 44 2.82 -21.62 8.03
N GLY A 45 2.08 -22.40 7.23
CA GLY A 45 2.54 -23.69 6.69
C GLY A 45 3.24 -23.61 5.33
N GLN A 46 3.40 -22.42 4.73
CA GLN A 46 4.08 -22.28 3.45
C GLN A 46 5.59 -22.23 3.65
N ARG A 47 6.31 -22.92 2.75
CA ARG A 47 7.77 -22.78 2.64
C ARG A 47 8.13 -21.38 2.13
N ARG A 48 9.41 -21.03 2.20
CA ARG A 48 9.99 -19.80 1.63
C ARG A 48 9.77 -18.52 2.44
N LEU A 49 9.76 -18.63 3.78
CA LEU A 49 9.66 -17.46 4.66
C LEU A 49 10.86 -16.52 4.49
N GLU A 50 12.02 -17.04 4.09
CA GLU A 50 13.24 -16.27 3.79
C GLU A 50 13.00 -15.14 2.79
N VAL A 51 12.06 -15.30 1.84
CA VAL A 51 11.67 -14.23 0.90
C VAL A 51 11.16 -13.01 1.66
N PHE A 52 10.37 -13.19 2.72
CA PHE A 52 9.86 -12.09 3.53
C PHE A 52 10.92 -11.51 4.46
N GLU A 53 11.93 -12.26 4.87
CA GLU A 53 13.05 -11.72 5.63
C GLU A 53 13.82 -10.65 4.84
N HIS A 54 13.98 -10.85 3.52
CA HIS A 54 14.50 -9.83 2.61
C HIS A 54 13.61 -8.58 2.57
N VAL A 55 12.29 -8.76 2.45
CA VAL A 55 11.33 -7.65 2.46
C VAL A 55 11.37 -6.90 3.79
N PHE A 56 11.41 -7.59 4.93
CA PHE A 56 11.47 -6.96 6.26
C PHE A 56 12.78 -6.20 6.48
N ARG A 57 13.91 -6.70 5.95
CA ARG A 57 15.17 -5.95 5.95
C ARG A 57 15.03 -4.63 5.20
N GLU A 58 14.37 -4.64 4.05
CA GLU A 58 14.16 -3.43 3.26
C GLU A 58 13.22 -2.43 3.97
N VAL A 59 12.15 -2.93 4.59
CA VAL A 59 11.24 -2.12 5.43
C VAL A 59 12.03 -1.40 6.55
N ARG A 60 12.89 -2.13 7.27
CA ARG A 60 13.75 -1.55 8.32
C ARG A 60 14.77 -0.57 7.75
N ARG A 61 15.43 -0.92 6.65
CA ARG A 61 16.44 -0.06 6.00
C ARG A 61 15.86 1.29 5.58
N ARG A 62 14.61 1.31 5.12
CA ARG A 62 13.87 2.52 4.72
C ARG A 62 13.14 3.21 5.86
N ASN A 63 13.20 2.68 7.08
CA ASN A 63 12.47 3.16 8.25
C ASN A 63 10.96 3.32 7.99
N LEU A 64 10.35 2.36 7.30
CA LEU A 64 8.92 2.39 6.99
C LEU A 64 8.09 2.04 8.24
N ALA A 65 6.98 2.74 8.43
CA ALA A 65 6.06 2.46 9.52
C ALA A 65 5.40 1.09 9.34
N VAL A 66 5.46 0.25 10.38
CA VAL A 66 4.75 -1.03 10.45
C VAL A 66 3.57 -0.87 11.39
N ARG A 67 2.38 -1.27 10.92
CA ARG A 67 1.12 -1.13 11.65
C ARG A 67 0.35 -2.43 11.62
N SER A 68 -0.39 -2.71 12.69
CA SER A 68 -1.33 -3.83 12.68
C SER A 68 -2.54 -3.51 11.80
N LEU A 69 -3.29 -4.53 11.39
CA LEU A 69 -4.59 -4.31 10.74
C LEU A 69 -5.57 -3.59 11.67
N GLY A 70 -5.45 -3.77 12.98
CA GLY A 70 -6.24 -3.05 13.98
C GLY A 70 -5.93 -1.55 13.99
N ASP A 71 -4.66 -1.17 13.91
CA ASP A 71 -4.26 0.24 13.80
C ASP A 71 -4.76 0.86 12.49
N TYR A 72 -4.69 0.10 11.39
CA TYR A 72 -5.19 0.54 10.09
C TYR A 72 -6.71 0.72 10.10
N ALA A 73 -7.46 -0.22 10.70
CA ALA A 73 -8.90 -0.12 10.86
C ALA A 73 -9.29 1.09 11.74
N ARG A 74 -8.57 1.28 12.86
CA ARG A 74 -8.77 2.45 13.75
C ARG A 74 -8.51 3.75 12.99
N TRP A 75 -7.46 3.82 12.19
CA TRP A 75 -7.18 4.97 11.35
C TRP A 75 -8.31 5.27 10.37
N TRP A 76 -8.90 4.23 9.73
CA TRP A 76 -10.05 4.42 8.85
C TRP A 76 -11.30 4.92 9.58
N HIS A 77 -11.54 4.42 10.79
CA HIS A 77 -12.66 4.86 11.60
C HIS A 77 -12.47 6.31 12.06
N GLN A 78 -11.29 6.67 12.56
CA GLN A 78 -10.96 8.07 12.86
C GLN A 78 -11.09 8.94 11.62
N ARG A 79 -10.63 8.43 10.46
CA ARG A 79 -10.75 9.12 9.18
C ARG A 79 -12.19 9.47 8.82
N SER A 80 -13.16 8.59 9.10
CA SER A 80 -14.58 8.87 8.79
C SER A 80 -15.18 9.98 9.64
N ASP A 81 -14.61 10.26 10.81
CA ASP A 81 -15.11 11.28 11.73
C ASP A 81 -14.57 12.68 11.40
N PHE A 82 -13.51 12.77 10.58
CA PHE A 82 -12.95 14.05 10.17
C PHE A 82 -13.78 14.68 9.06
N THR A 83 -14.49 15.75 9.41
CA THR A 83 -15.09 16.68 8.47
C THR A 83 -14.21 17.92 8.35
N TRP A 84 -14.01 18.38 7.12
CA TRP A 84 -13.23 19.58 6.82
C TRP A 84 -13.79 20.30 5.61
N GLU A 85 -13.57 21.61 5.59
CA GLU A 85 -13.94 22.52 4.51
C GLU A 85 -12.70 23.31 4.09
N GLY A 86 -12.60 23.57 2.80
CA GLY A 86 -11.50 24.30 2.20
C GLY A 86 -12.02 25.40 1.28
N TRP A 87 -11.56 26.63 1.47
CA TRP A 87 -11.88 27.76 0.60
C TRP A 87 -10.61 28.28 -0.06
N SER A 88 -10.63 28.41 -1.38
CA SER A 88 -9.59 29.13 -2.11
C SER A 88 -9.80 30.63 -1.96
N GLY A 89 -8.77 31.32 -1.47
CA GLY A 89 -8.70 32.78 -1.48
C GLY A 89 -7.96 33.31 -2.71
N SER A 90 -7.86 34.64 -2.80
CA SER A 90 -6.90 35.28 -3.70
C SER A 90 -5.46 34.91 -3.32
N ASN A 91 -4.55 34.91 -4.30
CA ASN A 91 -3.10 34.68 -4.11
C ASN A 91 -2.69 33.27 -3.63
N ARG A 92 -3.27 32.20 -4.22
CA ARG A 92 -2.88 30.80 -3.94
C ARG A 92 -3.01 30.40 -2.46
N ARG A 93 -3.96 30.98 -1.74
CA ARG A 93 -4.22 30.67 -0.33
C ARG A 93 -5.39 29.71 -0.22
N VAL A 94 -5.27 28.71 0.65
CA VAL A 94 -6.38 27.82 1.01
C VAL A 94 -6.63 27.95 2.50
N THR A 95 -7.83 28.37 2.88
CA THR A 95 -8.26 28.34 4.28
C THR A 95 -8.90 26.99 4.56
N LEU A 96 -8.37 26.30 5.56
CA LEU A 96 -8.85 25.01 6.04
C LEU A 96 -9.58 25.20 7.37
N LYS A 97 -10.75 24.57 7.49
CA LYS A 97 -11.47 24.44 8.75
C LYS A 97 -11.87 22.98 8.91
N ALA A 98 -11.36 22.36 9.95
CA ALA A 98 -11.68 21.00 10.38
C ALA A 98 -12.51 21.07 11.67
N ALA A 99 -13.52 20.21 11.79
CA ALA A 99 -14.29 20.06 13.03
C ALA A 99 -13.41 19.50 14.16
N LEU A 100 -12.51 18.56 13.82
CA LEU A 100 -11.54 17.94 14.72
C LEU A 100 -10.13 18.02 14.09
N PRO A 101 -9.34 19.06 14.40
CA PRO A 101 -7.95 19.15 13.95
C PRO A 101 -7.09 17.99 14.49
N ASP A 102 -6.34 17.32 13.61
CA ASP A 102 -5.41 16.25 13.98
C ASP A 102 -4.20 16.27 13.06
N ARG A 103 -3.02 16.53 13.63
CA ARG A 103 -1.75 16.58 12.88
C ARG A 103 -1.31 15.22 12.35
N SER A 104 -1.80 14.11 12.91
CA SER A 104 -1.52 12.76 12.39
C SER A 104 -2.21 12.50 11.06
N ILE A 105 -3.29 13.24 10.77
CA ILE A 105 -3.98 13.22 9.48
C ILE A 105 -3.38 14.29 8.58
N ARG A 106 -3.12 13.88 7.33
CA ARG A 106 -2.60 14.77 6.29
C ARG A 106 -3.62 14.90 5.16
N LEU A 107 -3.82 16.13 4.71
CA LEU A 107 -4.55 16.47 3.50
C LEU A 107 -3.59 16.53 2.33
N GLN A 108 -3.93 15.87 1.22
CA GLN A 108 -3.20 15.96 -0.03
C GLN A 108 -3.86 16.99 -0.94
N ALA A 109 -3.15 18.07 -1.24
CA ALA A 109 -3.61 19.11 -2.16
C ALA A 109 -2.87 19.02 -3.50
N HIS A 110 -3.62 19.16 -4.58
CA HIS A 110 -3.12 19.29 -5.95
C HIS A 110 -3.20 20.76 -6.35
N TRP A 111 -2.06 21.39 -6.61
CA TRP A 111 -1.99 22.81 -6.95
C TRP A 111 -2.01 23.03 -8.47
N PRO A 112 -2.41 24.24 -8.93
CA PRO A 112 -2.45 24.56 -10.36
C PRO A 112 -1.11 24.47 -11.09
N ASP A 113 0.01 24.57 -10.37
CA ASP A 113 1.36 24.39 -10.91
C ASP A 113 1.77 22.91 -11.07
N GLY A 114 0.85 21.98 -10.83
CA GLY A 114 1.07 20.54 -10.91
C GLY A 114 1.75 19.95 -9.68
N THR A 115 2.08 20.74 -8.66
CA THR A 115 2.70 20.22 -7.44
C THR A 115 1.67 19.53 -6.54
N VAL A 116 2.13 18.49 -5.86
CA VAL A 116 1.34 17.78 -4.84
C VAL A 116 1.99 18.03 -3.48
N ARG A 117 1.20 18.49 -2.53
CA ARG A 117 1.65 18.91 -1.20
C ARG A 117 0.83 18.24 -0.12
N LEU A 118 1.48 17.91 0.99
CA LEU A 118 0.80 17.41 2.19
C LEU A 118 0.74 18.47 3.28
N TYR A 119 -0.43 18.60 3.90
CA TYR A 119 -0.67 19.51 5.01
C TYR A 119 -1.22 18.75 6.20
N PRO A 120 -0.80 19.03 7.45
CA PRO A 120 -1.56 18.58 8.62
C PRO A 120 -3.00 19.08 8.54
N LEU A 121 -3.95 18.24 8.97
CA LEU A 121 -5.33 18.67 9.14
C LEU A 121 -5.41 19.62 10.35
N GLN A 122 -5.34 20.92 10.09
CA GLN A 122 -5.42 21.97 11.10
C GLN A 122 -6.21 23.18 10.59
N ASN A 123 -6.79 23.94 11.52
CA ASN A 123 -7.48 25.17 11.17
C ASN A 123 -6.47 26.26 10.82
N GLY A 124 -6.77 27.02 9.76
CA GLY A 124 -5.95 28.16 9.36
C GLY A 124 -5.81 28.27 7.85
N THR A 125 -5.01 29.25 7.42
CA THR A 125 -4.72 29.47 6.01
C THR A 125 -3.35 28.91 5.68
N VAL A 126 -3.27 28.11 4.62
CA VAL A 126 -2.02 27.54 4.10
C VAL A 126 -1.75 28.03 2.67
N THR A 127 -0.47 28.12 2.32
CA THR A 127 0.02 28.37 0.97
C THR A 127 0.81 27.14 0.46
N PRO A 128 1.15 27.06 -0.84
CA PRO A 128 1.92 25.95 -1.41
C PRO A 128 3.25 25.67 -0.69
N GLU A 129 3.87 26.72 -0.15
CA GLU A 129 5.18 26.69 0.50
C GLU A 129 5.12 26.06 1.90
N ASP A 130 3.97 26.14 2.57
CA ASP A 130 3.76 25.55 3.90
C ASP A 130 3.68 24.01 3.87
N GLY A 131 3.47 23.44 2.69
CA GLY A 131 3.24 22.02 2.50
C GLY A 131 4.50 21.21 2.26
N GLU A 132 4.55 20.01 2.86
CA GLU A 132 5.59 19.03 2.56
C GLU A 132 5.47 18.60 1.10
N SER A 133 6.54 18.80 0.32
CA SER A 133 6.58 18.38 -1.08
C SER A 133 6.43 16.87 -1.18
N ARG A 134 5.53 16.41 -2.05
CA ARG A 134 5.35 15.00 -2.33
C ARG A 134 5.39 14.77 -3.83
N ALA A 135 6.09 13.72 -4.23
CA ALA A 135 6.01 13.25 -5.60
C ALA A 135 4.54 12.94 -5.92
N ALA A 136 4.09 13.36 -7.11
CA ALA A 136 2.77 12.99 -7.59
C ALA A 136 2.65 11.46 -7.58
N ALA A 137 1.55 10.94 -7.03
CA ALA A 137 1.31 9.52 -6.96
C ALA A 137 1.37 8.93 -8.38
N ARG A 138 2.25 7.97 -8.60
CA ARG A 138 2.35 7.27 -9.87
C ARG A 138 1.66 5.94 -9.70
N TYR A 139 0.48 5.80 -10.32
CA TYR A 139 -0.16 4.51 -10.42
C TYR A 139 0.56 3.71 -11.50
N PRO A 140 1.09 2.52 -11.19
CA PRO A 140 1.61 1.65 -12.22
C PRO A 140 0.50 1.32 -13.22
N ALA A 141 0.90 0.90 -14.42
CA ALA A 141 -0.03 0.25 -15.35
C ALA A 141 -0.81 -0.85 -14.60
N PRO A 142 -2.10 -1.08 -14.94
CA PRO A 142 -2.94 -2.02 -14.23
C PRO A 142 -2.19 -3.34 -14.04
N TYR A 143 -2.16 -3.80 -12.80
CA TYR A 143 -1.55 -5.08 -12.46
C TYR A 143 -2.11 -6.15 -13.40
N GLU A 144 -1.24 -6.87 -14.11
CA GLU A 144 -1.63 -7.96 -15.01
C GLU A 144 -1.38 -9.32 -14.33
N PRO A 145 -2.31 -9.85 -13.51
CA PRO A 145 -2.13 -11.15 -12.86
C PRO A 145 -1.85 -12.27 -13.86
N ARG A 146 -2.32 -12.14 -15.11
CA ARG A 146 -2.12 -13.11 -16.19
C ARG A 146 -0.63 -13.37 -16.49
N ARG A 147 0.23 -12.34 -16.39
CA ARG A 147 1.69 -12.50 -16.61
C ARG A 147 2.37 -13.35 -15.53
N LEU A 148 1.80 -13.38 -14.33
CA LEU A 148 2.33 -14.09 -13.16
C LEU A 148 1.63 -15.43 -12.91
N ARG A 149 0.45 -15.63 -13.50
CA ARG A 149 -0.24 -16.93 -13.54
C ARG A 149 0.38 -17.81 -14.63
N ARG A 150 1.64 -18.22 -14.46
CA ARG A 150 2.15 -19.42 -15.15
C ARG A 150 1.49 -20.62 -14.49
N TYR A 151 0.40 -21.11 -15.06
CA TYR A 151 -0.23 -22.36 -14.61
C TYR A 151 0.68 -23.53 -14.96
N THR A 152 1.23 -24.20 -13.94
CA THR A 152 1.90 -25.48 -14.11
C THR A 152 0.93 -26.61 -13.76
N ALA A 153 1.15 -27.81 -14.31
CA ALA A 153 0.34 -28.99 -13.95
C ALA A 153 0.37 -29.28 -12.44
N GLN A 154 1.49 -28.97 -11.77
CA GLN A 154 1.63 -29.07 -10.32
C GLN A 154 0.74 -28.06 -9.58
N MET A 155 0.64 -26.82 -10.06
CA MET A 155 -0.28 -25.83 -9.48
C MET A 155 -1.73 -26.24 -9.67
N LEU A 156 -2.10 -26.79 -10.83
CA LEU A 156 -3.44 -27.30 -11.07
C LEU A 156 -3.77 -28.46 -10.13
N MET A 157 -2.86 -29.42 -9.96
CA MET A 157 -3.05 -30.52 -9.01
C MET A 157 -3.11 -30.04 -7.56
N HIS A 158 -2.31 -29.03 -7.19
CA HIS A 158 -2.41 -28.42 -5.87
C HIS A 158 -3.77 -27.75 -5.65
N ASP A 159 -4.27 -26.97 -6.62
CA ASP A 159 -5.58 -26.34 -6.52
C ASP A 159 -6.70 -27.41 -6.42
N ILE A 160 -6.64 -28.47 -7.23
CA ILE A 160 -7.58 -29.60 -7.19
C ILE A 160 -7.52 -30.29 -5.82
N THR A 161 -6.34 -30.72 -5.36
CA THR A 161 -6.18 -31.44 -4.10
C THR A 161 -6.57 -30.59 -2.89
N TRP A 162 -6.30 -29.29 -2.91
CA TRP A 162 -6.72 -28.37 -1.85
C TRP A 162 -8.25 -28.19 -1.81
N HIS A 163 -8.89 -28.04 -2.97
CA HIS A 163 -10.35 -27.94 -3.05
C HIS A 163 -11.07 -29.24 -2.68
N TYR A 164 -10.54 -30.39 -3.10
CA TYR A 164 -11.10 -31.71 -2.79
C TYR A 164 -10.77 -32.19 -1.36
N GLY A 165 -9.68 -31.73 -0.76
CA GLY A 165 -9.35 -32.04 0.63
C GLY A 165 -10.27 -31.34 1.63
N ARG A 166 -10.84 -30.19 1.25
CA ARG A 166 -11.79 -29.42 2.08
C ARG A 166 -13.24 -29.84 1.94
N SER A 167 -13.63 -30.55 0.86
CA SER A 167 -14.98 -31.09 0.72
C SER A 167 -15.21 -32.40 1.50
N LYS A 168 -14.17 -32.90 2.18
CA LYS A 168 -14.21 -34.11 3.01
C LYS A 168 -14.05 -33.85 4.52
N GLN A 169 -14.07 -32.59 4.95
CA GLN A 169 -14.17 -32.17 6.35
C GLN A 169 -15.51 -31.46 6.55
#